data_AF-A0A7C4G4H5-F1
#
_entry.id   AF-A0A7C4G4H5-F1
#
_cell.length_a   1.000
_cell.length_b   1.000
_cell.length_c   1.000
_cell.angle_alpha   90.00
_cell.angle_beta   90.00
_cell.angle_gamma   90.00
#
_symmetry.space_group_name_H-M   'P 1'
#
loop_
_entity.id
_entity.type
_entity.pdbx_description
1 polymer ?
#
loop_
_entity_poly.entity_id
_entity_poly.type
_entity_poly.pdbx_seq_one_letter_code
_entity_poly.pdbx_strand_id
1 'polypeptide(L)'
;NDAFAGAGAGHQILLVVPSLGLVAVRNGGPLSGKGRRQGYWSAAYEHFLAPLMATLDLAPPYPPSPVIRKVTFDPESSIVRQAIDSDNWPITWMDDDTQFTAYGDGWGFDPRTDKKLSLGFAQIIGPAESFRAVNVRSPTGERTGEGKAGAKASGLLMVDGVLYMWVRNTGNSQLVWSENRGRTWNWGFKFDTSFGSPAFLNFGKNYQGARDHYVYAYSQDGPSAYESYDHLVLARAPKHRLRERAAWEFFVRLDGAHRPVWTKDIAERGPVFTFRKNCQRVDAVYNAGLKRYLLALGYNHHGGWGLFDAPEPWGPWTTAFHTVHWGLGGTHGYRLPSKWISADGATMYLIFSGVRPYDAFCVRRFTLEK
;
A
#
# COMPACT_ATOMS: atom_id res chain seq x y z
N ASN A 1 -24.92 -11.15 2.46
CA ASN A 1 -25.33 -12.35 1.69
C ASN A 1 -26.65 -12.01 1.01
N ASP A 2 -26.58 -11.29 -0.10
CA ASP A 2 -27.73 -10.72 -0.82
C ASP A 2 -27.81 -11.21 -2.27
N ALA A 3 -26.91 -12.11 -2.65
CA ALA A 3 -26.91 -12.74 -3.95
C ALA A 3 -28.05 -13.76 -4.06
N PHE A 4 -28.75 -13.74 -5.20
CA PHE A 4 -29.72 -14.76 -5.56
C PHE A 4 -29.60 -15.13 -7.03
N ALA A 5 -29.97 -16.37 -7.35
CA ALA A 5 -29.91 -16.88 -8.71
C ALA A 5 -31.14 -17.70 -9.09
N GLY A 6 -31.60 -17.54 -10.32
CA GLY A 6 -32.59 -18.39 -10.96
C GLY A 6 -31.94 -19.27 -12.03
N ALA A 7 -32.37 -20.52 -12.15
CA ALA A 7 -31.83 -21.48 -13.11
C ALA A 7 -32.95 -22.10 -13.96
N GLY A 8 -32.70 -22.22 -15.26
CA GLY A 8 -33.56 -22.84 -16.25
C GLY A 8 -32.85 -23.95 -17.03
N ALA A 9 -33.55 -24.56 -17.99
CA ALA A 9 -32.99 -25.61 -18.82
C ALA A 9 -31.72 -25.15 -19.57
N GLY A 10 -30.78 -26.06 -19.84
CA GLY A 10 -29.59 -25.75 -20.64
C GLY A 10 -28.58 -24.82 -19.96
N HIS A 11 -28.58 -24.74 -18.63
CA HIS A 11 -27.75 -23.80 -17.85
C HIS A 11 -28.13 -22.33 -18.05
N GLN A 12 -29.39 -22.03 -18.39
CA GLN A 12 -29.88 -20.66 -18.38
C GLN A 12 -29.88 -20.13 -16.94
N ILE A 13 -29.22 -19.00 -16.69
CA ILE A 13 -29.00 -18.49 -15.34
C ILE A 13 -29.25 -16.99 -15.30
N LEU A 14 -30.03 -16.55 -14.33
CA LEU A 14 -30.07 -15.18 -13.85
C LEU A 14 -29.31 -15.13 -12.53
N LEU A 15 -28.28 -14.30 -12.42
CA LEU A 15 -27.59 -14.00 -11.18
C LEU A 15 -27.80 -12.52 -10.86
N VAL A 16 -28.22 -12.23 -9.63
CA VAL A 16 -28.34 -10.88 -9.11
C VAL A 16 -27.53 -10.78 -7.84
N VAL A 17 -26.64 -9.79 -7.77
CA VAL A 17 -25.84 -9.48 -6.58
C VAL A 17 -25.96 -7.97 -6.31
N PRO A 18 -26.98 -7.54 -5.53
CA PRO A 18 -27.26 -6.11 -5.30
C PRO A 18 -26.07 -5.36 -4.70
N SER A 19 -25.33 -5.99 -3.79
CA SER A 19 -24.16 -5.43 -3.12
C SER A 19 -22.99 -5.18 -4.07
N LEU A 20 -23.02 -5.76 -5.28
CA LEU A 20 -22.07 -5.50 -6.36
C LEU A 20 -22.69 -4.67 -7.49
N GLY A 21 -23.98 -4.29 -7.40
CA GLY A 21 -24.71 -3.67 -8.51
C GLY A 21 -24.77 -4.58 -9.75
N LEU A 22 -24.70 -5.90 -9.57
CA LEU A 22 -24.55 -6.86 -10.66
C LEU A 22 -25.88 -7.54 -10.99
N VAL A 23 -26.22 -7.54 -12.28
CA VAL A 23 -27.20 -8.45 -12.87
C VAL A 23 -26.54 -9.12 -14.07
N ALA A 24 -26.44 -10.45 -14.04
CA ALA A 24 -25.89 -11.23 -15.13
C ALA A 24 -26.91 -12.27 -15.62
N VAL A 25 -27.21 -12.23 -16.91
CA VAL A 25 -28.13 -13.16 -17.57
C VAL A 25 -27.35 -13.99 -18.58
N ARG A 26 -27.37 -15.31 -18.40
CA ARG A 26 -26.85 -16.27 -19.37
C ARG A 26 -28.01 -16.94 -20.08
N ASN A 27 -28.08 -16.72 -21.39
CA ASN A 27 -28.95 -17.45 -22.30
C ASN A 27 -28.07 -18.31 -23.23
N GLY A 28 -28.33 -19.61 -23.36
CA GLY A 28 -27.55 -20.49 -24.24
C GLY A 28 -27.76 -21.98 -23.98
N GLY A 29 -27.05 -22.82 -24.75
CA GLY A 29 -27.07 -24.29 -24.62
C GLY A 29 -26.29 -24.81 -23.41
N PRO A 30 -26.30 -26.12 -23.14
CA PRO A 30 -25.64 -26.71 -21.96
C PRO A 30 -24.15 -26.38 -21.85
N LEU A 31 -23.68 -26.03 -20.64
CA LEU A 31 -22.26 -25.78 -20.34
C LEU A 31 -21.44 -27.07 -20.15
N SER A 32 -22.09 -28.16 -19.79
CA SER A 32 -21.44 -29.47 -19.66
C SER A 32 -21.00 -29.99 -21.03
N GLY A 33 -19.70 -30.23 -21.21
CA GLY A 33 -19.17 -30.82 -22.44
C GLY A 33 -19.78 -32.21 -22.72
N LYS A 34 -20.01 -32.54 -24.00
CA LYS A 34 -20.50 -33.87 -24.42
C LYS A 34 -19.56 -34.95 -23.84
N GLY A 35 -20.11 -35.86 -23.03
CA GLY A 35 -19.36 -36.99 -22.44
C GLY A 35 -18.78 -36.74 -21.04
N ARG A 36 -18.90 -35.54 -20.45
CA ARG A 36 -18.52 -35.30 -19.05
C ARG A 36 -19.73 -35.51 -18.12
N ARG A 37 -19.61 -36.38 -17.11
CA ARG A 37 -20.55 -36.44 -15.97
C ARG A 37 -20.30 -35.25 -15.05
N GLN A 38 -20.66 -34.05 -15.50
CA GLN A 38 -20.57 -32.83 -14.70
C GLN A 38 -21.97 -32.40 -14.29
N GLY A 39 -22.18 -32.18 -12.99
CA GLY A 39 -23.46 -31.71 -12.47
C GLY A 39 -23.79 -30.29 -12.95
N TYR A 40 -25.09 -29.97 -13.05
CA TYR A 40 -25.57 -28.67 -13.54
C TYR A 40 -24.85 -27.48 -12.90
N TRP A 41 -24.82 -27.45 -11.56
CA TRP A 41 -24.22 -26.35 -10.82
C TRP A 41 -22.69 -26.33 -10.90
N SER A 42 -22.04 -27.48 -11.10
CA SER A 42 -20.58 -27.52 -11.30
C SER A 42 -20.20 -26.89 -12.63
N ALA A 43 -20.92 -27.19 -13.72
CA ALA A 43 -20.67 -26.58 -15.02
C ALA A 43 -21.05 -25.09 -15.04
N ALA A 44 -22.16 -24.72 -14.36
CA ALA A 44 -22.54 -23.32 -14.15
C ALA A 44 -21.48 -22.54 -13.38
N TYR A 45 -20.92 -23.13 -12.32
CA TYR A 45 -19.87 -22.50 -11.54
C TYR A 45 -18.59 -22.33 -12.37
N GLU A 46 -18.07 -23.41 -12.96
CA GLU A 46 -16.80 -23.41 -13.67
C GLU A 46 -16.80 -22.50 -14.91
N HIS A 47 -17.90 -22.49 -15.67
CA HIS A 47 -17.92 -21.86 -16.99
C HIS A 47 -18.72 -20.54 -17.05
N PHE A 48 -19.42 -20.16 -15.97
CA PHE A 48 -20.17 -18.91 -15.94
C PHE A 48 -19.89 -18.11 -14.67
N LEU A 49 -20.19 -18.66 -13.48
CA LEU A 49 -20.08 -17.88 -12.24
C LEU A 49 -18.63 -17.53 -11.89
N ALA A 50 -17.70 -18.49 -11.94
CA ALA A 50 -16.30 -18.24 -11.61
C ALA A 50 -15.62 -17.26 -12.59
N PRO A 51 -15.77 -17.39 -13.93
CA PRO A 51 -15.24 -16.40 -14.87
C PRO A 51 -15.89 -15.02 -14.70
N LEU A 52 -17.21 -14.94 -14.49
CA LEU A 52 -17.90 -13.67 -14.25
C LEU A 52 -17.36 -12.97 -13.01
N MET A 53 -17.25 -13.68 -11.89
CA MET A 53 -16.69 -13.14 -10.66
C MET A 53 -15.23 -12.72 -10.86
N ALA A 54 -14.46 -13.51 -11.61
CA ALA A 54 -13.09 -13.15 -11.98
C ALA A 54 -13.01 -11.86 -12.82
N THR A 55 -14.04 -11.44 -13.55
CA THR A 55 -14.03 -10.13 -14.24
C THR A 55 -14.26 -8.95 -13.30
N LEU A 56 -15.05 -9.14 -12.24
CA LEU A 56 -15.34 -8.11 -11.25
C LEU A 56 -14.15 -7.82 -10.34
N ASP A 57 -13.30 -8.83 -10.12
CA ASP A 57 -12.09 -8.70 -9.31
C ASP A 57 -10.99 -7.86 -10.01
N LEU A 58 -11.17 -7.44 -11.27
CA LEU A 58 -10.11 -6.81 -12.09
C LEU A 58 -10.44 -5.39 -12.59
N ALA A 59 -11.63 -4.86 -12.27
CA ALA A 59 -11.96 -3.48 -12.63
C ALA A 59 -11.39 -2.50 -11.58
N PRO A 60 -10.85 -1.35 -12.00
CA PRO A 60 -10.39 -0.36 -11.04
C PRO A 60 -11.56 0.17 -10.19
N PRO A 61 -11.39 0.33 -8.86
CA PRO A 61 -12.48 0.69 -7.95
C PRO A 61 -12.99 2.13 -8.06
N TYR A 62 -12.31 2.99 -8.84
CA TYR A 62 -12.66 4.41 -9.01
C TYR A 62 -12.60 4.83 -10.49
N PRO A 63 -13.31 5.92 -10.86
CA PRO A 63 -13.19 6.52 -12.18
C PRO A 63 -11.74 6.86 -12.54
N PRO A 64 -11.40 6.93 -13.84
CA PRO A 64 -10.08 7.37 -14.29
C PRO A 64 -9.70 8.75 -13.75
N SER A 65 -8.42 8.95 -13.49
CA SER A 65 -7.90 10.24 -13.06
C SER A 65 -8.15 11.33 -14.11
N PRO A 66 -8.64 12.51 -13.70
CA PRO A 66 -8.73 13.67 -14.60
C PRO A 66 -7.39 14.39 -14.76
N VAL A 67 -6.36 14.03 -13.98
CA VAL A 67 -5.04 14.69 -13.95
C VAL A 67 -3.92 13.78 -14.45
N ILE A 68 -4.05 12.46 -14.29
CA ILE A 68 -3.03 11.48 -14.72
C ILE A 68 -3.68 10.54 -15.73
N ARG A 69 -3.50 10.83 -17.02
CA ARG A 69 -4.10 10.05 -18.12
C ARG A 69 -3.43 8.70 -18.33
N LYS A 70 -2.13 8.63 -18.08
CA LYS A 70 -1.33 7.44 -18.35
C LYS A 70 -0.13 7.33 -17.42
N VAL A 71 0.18 6.10 -17.02
CA VAL A 71 1.40 5.74 -16.32
C VAL A 71 2.25 4.84 -17.21
N THR A 72 3.49 5.21 -17.45
CA THR A 72 4.44 4.43 -18.28
C THR A 72 5.67 4.07 -17.45
N PHE A 73 5.92 2.78 -17.29
CA PHE A 73 7.10 2.26 -16.59
C PHE A 73 8.25 2.03 -17.57
N ASP A 74 9.47 2.34 -17.16
CA ASP A 74 10.67 2.00 -17.92
C ASP A 74 10.82 0.47 -18.03
N PRO A 75 11.53 -0.08 -19.03
CA PRO A 75 11.65 -1.53 -19.26
C PRO A 75 12.17 -2.30 -18.04
N GLU A 76 11.82 -3.59 -17.91
CA GLU A 76 12.29 -4.46 -16.80
C GLU A 76 13.83 -4.50 -16.70
N SER A 77 14.54 -4.46 -17.83
CA SER A 77 16.00 -4.43 -17.88
C SER A 77 16.63 -3.19 -17.24
N SER A 78 15.85 -2.13 -17.00
CA SER A 78 16.30 -0.91 -16.31
C SER A 78 16.19 -0.98 -14.78
N ILE A 79 15.59 -2.04 -14.24
CA ILE A 79 15.36 -2.17 -12.79
C ILE A 79 16.69 -2.33 -12.07
N VAL A 80 17.03 -1.33 -11.26
CA VAL A 80 18.17 -1.41 -10.34
C VAL A 80 17.78 -2.29 -9.16
N ARG A 81 18.64 -3.26 -8.83
CA ARG A 81 18.46 -4.14 -7.66
C ARG A 81 19.69 -4.04 -6.76
N GLN A 82 19.48 -3.66 -5.51
CA GLN A 82 20.50 -3.67 -4.46
C GLN A 82 19.94 -4.37 -3.21
N ALA A 83 20.79 -4.64 -2.21
CA ALA A 83 20.39 -5.32 -0.98
C ALA A 83 19.65 -6.66 -1.26
N ILE A 84 20.24 -7.49 -2.11
CA ILE A 84 19.70 -8.81 -2.48
C ILE A 84 19.46 -9.65 -1.23
N ASP A 85 18.34 -10.38 -1.20
CA ASP A 85 17.80 -11.13 -0.07
C ASP A 85 17.40 -10.22 1.09
N SER A 86 16.70 -9.12 0.79
CA SER A 86 16.05 -8.22 1.77
C SER A 86 14.73 -7.68 1.23
N ASP A 87 13.72 -7.58 2.08
CA ASP A 87 12.37 -7.14 1.72
C ASP A 87 11.91 -5.86 2.43
N ASN A 88 10.72 -5.38 2.06
CA ASN A 88 9.95 -4.39 2.82
C ASN A 88 10.64 -3.03 3.07
N TRP A 89 10.40 -2.05 2.20
CA TRP A 89 11.18 -0.81 2.15
C TRP A 89 10.44 0.51 2.50
N PRO A 90 9.73 0.66 3.65
CA PRO A 90 9.23 1.98 4.04
C PRO A 90 10.35 3.01 4.07
N ILE A 91 10.15 4.16 3.42
CA ILE A 91 11.18 5.17 3.16
C ILE A 91 10.63 6.58 3.41
N THR A 92 11.49 7.50 3.86
CA THR A 92 11.18 8.94 4.04
C THR A 92 12.37 9.83 3.68
N TRP A 93 12.09 11.08 3.30
CA TRP A 93 13.12 12.10 3.01
C TRP A 93 13.50 12.87 4.28
N MET A 94 14.78 12.85 4.63
CA MET A 94 15.32 13.46 5.83
C MET A 94 15.69 14.95 5.66
N ASP A 95 15.89 15.61 6.80
CA ASP A 95 16.33 17.00 6.93
C ASP A 95 17.70 17.30 6.28
N ASP A 96 18.60 16.33 6.25
CA ASP A 96 19.93 16.41 5.64
C ASP A 96 19.97 16.09 4.13
N ASP A 97 18.81 16.07 3.49
CA ASP A 97 18.64 15.74 2.08
C ASP A 97 18.87 14.28 1.70
N THR A 98 19.20 13.39 2.63
CA THR A 98 19.22 11.94 2.35
C THR A 98 17.84 11.32 2.56
N GLN A 99 17.67 10.04 2.25
CA GLN A 99 16.49 9.28 2.64
C GLN A 99 16.85 8.25 3.71
N PHE A 100 15.93 7.97 4.61
CA PHE A 100 16.02 6.86 5.56
C PHE A 100 15.05 5.78 5.11
N THR A 101 15.48 4.53 5.13
CA THR A 101 14.62 3.36 4.85
C THR A 101 14.80 2.30 5.93
N ALA A 102 13.73 1.57 6.20
CA ALA A 102 13.82 0.28 6.89
C ALA A 102 13.84 -0.86 5.86
N TYR A 103 14.29 -2.04 6.30
CA TYR A 103 14.15 -3.32 5.58
C TYR A 103 13.74 -4.43 6.52
N GLY A 104 13.15 -5.50 5.98
CA GLY A 104 12.78 -6.70 6.69
C GLY A 104 13.34 -7.96 6.06
N ASP A 105 13.28 -9.06 6.83
CA ASP A 105 13.80 -10.39 6.52
C ASP A 105 15.08 -10.38 5.66
N GLY A 106 16.07 -9.57 6.06
CA GLY A 106 17.15 -9.22 5.15
C GLY A 106 18.48 -8.92 5.80
N TRP A 107 19.49 -8.79 4.94
CA TRP A 107 20.89 -8.51 5.27
C TRP A 107 21.29 -7.05 5.01
N GLY A 108 20.37 -6.26 4.43
CA GLY A 108 20.62 -4.89 4.05
C GLY A 108 21.52 -4.77 2.82
N PHE A 109 22.16 -3.61 2.68
CA PHE A 109 23.06 -3.29 1.56
C PHE A 109 24.48 -3.82 1.80
N ASP A 110 25.35 -3.81 0.79
CA ASP A 110 26.76 -4.17 1.00
C ASP A 110 27.54 -3.01 1.66
N PRO A 111 28.42 -3.28 2.65
CA PRO A 111 28.61 -4.59 3.30
C PRO A 111 27.40 -4.98 4.16
N ARG A 112 26.97 -6.24 3.99
CA ARG A 112 25.82 -6.83 4.69
C ARG A 112 25.99 -6.80 6.21
N THR A 113 24.87 -6.85 6.92
CA THR A 113 24.87 -7.06 8.37
C THR A 113 25.39 -8.45 8.74
N ASP A 114 25.95 -8.61 9.95
CA ASP A 114 26.50 -9.89 10.42
C ASP A 114 25.44 -10.98 10.64
N LYS A 115 24.17 -10.56 10.71
CA LYS A 115 23.00 -11.42 10.89
C LYS A 115 21.83 -10.89 10.08
N LYS A 116 20.94 -11.79 9.68
CA LYS A 116 19.66 -11.45 9.07
C LYS A 116 18.74 -10.76 10.09
N LEU A 117 18.09 -9.68 9.68
CA LEU A 117 17.20 -8.87 10.52
C LEU A 117 15.77 -8.91 9.97
N SER A 118 14.79 -9.04 10.86
CA SER A 118 13.38 -8.81 10.55
C SER A 118 13.06 -7.31 10.46
N LEU A 119 13.86 -6.49 11.15
CA LEU A 119 13.84 -5.03 11.08
C LEU A 119 15.26 -4.51 11.10
N GLY A 120 15.74 -4.00 9.97
CA GLY A 120 17.00 -3.28 9.84
C GLY A 120 16.81 -1.93 9.15
N PHE A 121 17.88 -1.14 9.07
CA PHE A 121 17.82 0.23 8.57
C PHE A 121 18.95 0.57 7.62
N ALA A 122 18.70 1.49 6.71
CA ALA A 122 19.70 2.05 5.83
C ALA A 122 19.40 3.52 5.51
N GLN A 123 20.46 4.24 5.17
CA GLN A 123 20.39 5.58 4.60
C GLN A 123 20.65 5.48 3.10
N ILE A 124 19.83 6.15 2.29
CA ILE A 124 19.96 6.26 0.83
C ILE A 124 20.38 7.68 0.48
N ILE A 125 21.48 7.83 -0.25
CA ILE A 125 22.15 9.09 -0.52
C ILE A 125 22.17 9.32 -2.03
N GLY A 126 21.65 10.46 -2.47
CA GLY A 126 21.68 10.88 -3.87
C GLY A 126 20.38 10.62 -4.66
N PRO A 127 20.43 10.83 -5.99
CA PRO A 127 19.31 10.65 -6.89
C PRO A 127 19.09 9.17 -7.22
N ALA A 128 17.91 8.81 -7.75
CA ALA A 128 17.50 7.42 -7.97
C ALA A 128 18.38 6.65 -8.96
N GLU A 129 19.04 7.34 -9.87
CA GLU A 129 19.86 6.80 -10.96
C GLU A 129 21.26 6.40 -10.49
N SER A 130 21.73 7.00 -9.38
CA SER A 130 23.12 6.85 -8.93
C SER A 130 23.25 6.85 -7.40
N PHE A 131 22.22 6.41 -6.69
CA PHE A 131 22.22 6.45 -5.24
C PHE A 131 23.27 5.51 -4.66
N ARG A 132 23.80 5.90 -3.49
CA ARG A 132 24.54 5.02 -2.59
C ARG A 132 23.68 4.71 -1.37
N ALA A 133 23.75 3.47 -0.89
CA ALA A 133 23.10 3.07 0.35
C ALA A 133 24.14 2.68 1.40
N VAL A 134 23.83 2.95 2.68
CA VAL A 134 24.67 2.57 3.82
C VAL A 134 23.77 2.01 4.92
N ASN A 135 24.07 0.80 5.41
CA ASN A 135 23.36 0.23 6.55
C ASN A 135 23.56 1.11 7.81
N VAL A 136 22.47 1.35 8.54
CA VAL A 136 22.49 2.08 9.82
C VAL A 136 22.29 1.08 10.94
N ARG A 137 23.31 0.92 11.80
CA ARG A 137 23.20 0.04 12.97
C ARG A 137 22.43 0.71 14.08
N SER A 138 21.47 0.00 14.66
CA SER A 138 20.53 0.57 15.63
C SER A 138 20.22 -0.44 16.74
N PRO A 139 20.98 -0.44 17.86
CA PRO A 139 20.84 -1.46 18.91
C PRO A 139 19.44 -1.56 19.53
N THR A 140 18.69 -0.45 19.56
CA THR A 140 17.34 -0.38 20.14
C THR A 140 16.23 -0.54 19.10
N GLY A 141 16.54 -0.33 17.81
CA GLY A 141 15.60 -0.48 16.70
C GLY A 141 15.63 -1.85 16.02
N GLU A 142 16.82 -2.44 15.86
CA GLU A 142 16.99 -3.70 15.11
C GLU A 142 16.24 -4.87 15.74
N ARG A 143 15.64 -5.72 14.91
CA ARG A 143 14.97 -6.95 15.37
C ARG A 143 15.38 -8.14 14.53
N THR A 144 15.34 -9.32 15.16
CA THR A 144 15.50 -10.63 14.52
C THR A 144 14.15 -11.35 14.47
N GLY A 145 14.12 -12.52 13.83
CA GLY A 145 12.90 -13.27 13.54
C GLY A 145 12.69 -13.39 12.03
N GLU A 146 11.68 -14.15 11.63
CA GLU A 146 11.41 -14.41 10.21
C GLU A 146 9.92 -14.30 9.90
N GLY A 147 9.60 -13.79 8.70
CA GLY A 147 8.25 -13.75 8.16
C GLY A 147 7.29 -12.98 9.07
N LYS A 148 6.18 -13.63 9.44
CA LYS A 148 5.16 -13.04 10.33
C LYS A 148 5.55 -13.01 11.81
N ALA A 149 6.60 -13.74 12.20
CA ALA A 149 7.08 -13.78 13.58
C ALA A 149 8.07 -12.64 13.88
N GLY A 150 8.64 -12.01 12.85
CA GLY A 150 9.54 -10.86 12.99
C GLY A 150 8.79 -9.53 12.96
N ALA A 151 9.15 -8.60 13.85
CA ALA A 151 8.69 -7.21 13.77
C ALA A 151 9.21 -6.56 12.48
N LYS A 152 8.36 -5.83 11.76
CA LYS A 152 8.72 -5.20 10.47
C LYS A 152 8.19 -3.78 10.38
N ALA A 153 8.94 -2.88 9.75
CA ALA A 153 8.46 -1.53 9.46
C ALA A 153 7.31 -1.57 8.43
N SER A 154 6.22 -0.85 8.63
CA SER A 154 5.16 -0.69 7.62
C SER A 154 5.07 0.71 7.02
N GLY A 155 5.48 1.72 7.79
CA GLY A 155 5.45 3.13 7.41
C GLY A 155 6.57 3.89 8.07
N LEU A 156 7.10 4.91 7.40
CA LEU A 156 8.21 5.72 7.87
C LEU A 156 7.99 7.18 7.46
N LEU A 157 8.35 8.10 8.35
CA LEU A 157 8.20 9.53 8.15
C LEU A 157 9.26 10.30 8.94
N MET A 158 9.73 11.43 8.43
CA MET A 158 10.46 12.41 9.23
C MET A 158 9.63 13.68 9.36
N VAL A 159 9.50 14.19 10.59
CA VAL A 159 8.78 15.44 10.91
C VAL A 159 9.65 16.23 11.88
N ASP A 160 9.97 17.47 11.54
CA ASP A 160 10.72 18.40 12.40
C ASP A 160 12.01 17.78 12.99
N GLY A 161 12.74 17.00 12.18
CA GLY A 161 14.00 16.37 12.57
C GLY A 161 13.85 15.05 13.34
N VAL A 162 12.63 14.57 13.58
CA VAL A 162 12.36 13.30 14.27
C VAL A 162 11.85 12.27 13.28
N LEU A 163 12.46 11.08 13.27
CA LEU A 163 11.96 9.93 12.52
C LEU A 163 10.85 9.26 13.32
N TYR A 164 9.74 8.94 12.65
CA TYR A 164 8.63 8.16 13.15
C TYR A 164 8.44 6.94 12.25
N MET A 165 8.19 5.79 12.87
CA MET A 165 7.98 4.53 12.17
C MET A 165 6.81 3.78 12.77
N TRP A 166 5.98 3.21 11.91
CA TRP A 166 5.04 2.16 12.30
C TRP A 166 5.72 0.81 12.15
N VAL A 167 5.67 0.00 13.21
CA VAL A 167 6.22 -1.36 13.24
C VAL A 167 5.08 -2.36 13.42
N ARG A 168 4.80 -3.15 12.38
CA ARG A 168 3.83 -4.25 12.42
C ARG A 168 4.41 -5.51 13.06
N ASN A 169 3.55 -6.51 13.27
CA ASN A 169 3.87 -7.81 13.87
C ASN A 169 4.34 -7.71 15.33
N THR A 170 3.81 -6.75 16.08
CA THR A 170 4.11 -6.58 17.51
C THR A 170 2.89 -6.89 18.40
N GLY A 171 1.94 -7.67 17.88
CA GLY A 171 0.57 -7.83 18.38
C GLY A 171 -0.44 -7.06 17.50
N ASN A 172 -0.03 -5.88 17.02
CA ASN A 172 -0.63 -5.11 15.93
C ASN A 172 0.51 -4.19 15.40
N SER A 173 0.22 -2.95 14.98
CA SER A 173 1.24 -1.93 14.71
C SER A 173 1.58 -1.08 15.94
N GLN A 174 2.88 -0.79 16.10
CA GLN A 174 3.44 0.01 17.18
C GLN A 174 4.10 1.27 16.62
N LEU A 175 3.83 2.43 17.22
CA LEU A 175 4.55 3.65 16.89
C LEU A 175 5.90 3.65 17.58
N VAL A 176 6.96 3.93 16.84
CA VAL A 176 8.30 4.13 17.37
C VAL A 176 8.91 5.40 16.79
N TRP A 177 9.84 6.04 17.50
CA TRP A 177 10.50 7.25 17.01
C TRP A 177 11.98 7.33 17.37
N SER A 178 12.73 8.09 16.58
CA SER A 178 14.15 8.35 16.76
C SER A 178 14.45 9.85 16.59
N GLU A 179 15.11 10.41 17.60
CA GLU A 179 15.53 11.82 17.64
C GLU A 179 17.01 11.99 17.20
N ASN A 180 17.65 10.91 16.79
CA ASN A 180 19.07 10.88 16.43
C ASN A 180 19.31 10.13 15.10
N ARG A 181 18.44 10.40 14.12
CA ARG A 181 18.52 9.87 12.75
C ARG A 181 18.65 8.34 12.68
N GLY A 182 17.86 7.64 13.50
CA GLY A 182 17.70 6.19 13.45
C GLY A 182 18.72 5.39 14.26
N ARG A 183 19.67 6.05 14.95
CA ARG A 183 20.69 5.38 15.77
C ARG A 183 20.10 4.68 16.99
N THR A 184 19.13 5.31 17.65
CA THR A 184 18.33 4.69 18.70
C THR A 184 16.85 5.01 18.55
N TRP A 185 15.99 4.13 19.05
CA TRP A 185 14.54 4.21 18.92
C TRP A 185 13.85 4.04 20.27
N ASN A 186 12.83 4.87 20.47
CA ASN A 186 11.88 4.75 21.57
C ASN A 186 10.64 4.01 21.07
N TRP A 187 10.16 3.05 21.84
CA TRP A 187 9.02 2.22 21.48
C TRP A 187 7.77 2.68 22.23
N GLY A 188 6.76 3.13 21.48
CA GLY A 188 5.56 3.77 21.99
C GLY A 188 4.34 2.86 22.09
N PHE A 189 3.17 3.46 21.92
CA PHE A 189 1.90 2.77 21.96
C PHE A 189 1.67 1.89 20.73
N LYS A 190 0.76 0.92 20.87
CA LYS A 190 0.23 0.10 19.77
C LYS A 190 -1.21 0.49 19.48
N PHE A 191 -1.62 0.35 18.22
CA PHE A 191 -3.05 0.18 17.97
C PHE A 191 -3.48 -1.21 18.46
N ASP A 192 -4.75 -1.35 18.82
CA ASP A 192 -5.37 -2.60 19.27
C ASP A 192 -6.44 -3.10 18.28
N THR A 193 -7.00 -2.20 17.48
CA THR A 193 -8.06 -2.46 16.50
C THR A 193 -7.65 -1.94 15.11
N SER A 194 -7.82 -2.75 14.06
CA SER A 194 -7.44 -2.37 12.69
C SER A 194 -5.98 -1.89 12.60
N PHE A 195 -5.61 -1.11 11.58
CA PHE A 195 -4.30 -0.48 11.44
C PHE A 195 -3.13 -1.47 11.60
N GLY A 196 -3.27 -2.67 11.04
CA GLY A 196 -2.28 -3.76 11.10
C GLY A 196 -0.93 -3.45 10.47
N SER A 197 -0.95 -2.62 9.43
CA SER A 197 0.25 -2.23 8.69
C SER A 197 0.12 -0.81 8.14
N PRO A 198 0.18 0.23 9.00
CA PRO A 198 -0.02 1.60 8.56
C PRO A 198 1.18 2.15 7.79
N ALA A 199 0.90 3.01 6.83
CA ALA A 199 1.88 3.84 6.13
C ALA A 199 1.54 5.31 6.31
N PHE A 200 2.56 6.13 6.55
CA PHE A 200 2.39 7.58 6.64
C PHE A 200 2.23 8.19 5.25
N LEU A 201 1.40 9.23 5.15
CA LEU A 201 1.40 10.12 4.00
C LEU A 201 2.64 11.01 4.03
N ASN A 202 3.57 10.82 3.10
CA ASN A 202 4.78 11.64 2.98
C ASN A 202 4.52 12.97 2.26
N PHE A 203 5.13 14.07 2.72
CA PHE A 203 4.99 15.41 2.15
C PHE A 203 6.35 16.05 1.78
N GLY A 204 7.26 15.24 1.25
CA GLY A 204 8.60 15.71 0.88
C GLY A 204 9.55 15.81 2.07
N LYS A 205 10.62 16.58 1.88
CA LYS A 205 11.75 16.71 2.80
C LYS A 205 11.30 17.10 4.20
N ASN A 206 11.60 16.27 5.21
CA ASN A 206 11.29 16.57 6.61
C ASN A 206 9.84 17.07 6.83
N TYR A 207 8.89 16.54 6.06
CA TYR A 207 7.47 16.94 6.09
C TYR A 207 7.14 18.39 5.70
N GLN A 208 8.07 19.11 5.04
CA GLN A 208 7.92 20.54 4.75
C GLN A 208 6.74 20.87 3.83
N GLY A 209 6.35 19.96 2.94
CA GLY A 209 5.23 20.16 2.02
C GLY A 209 3.84 19.91 2.63
N ALA A 210 3.76 19.66 3.94
CA ALA A 210 2.50 19.32 4.60
C ALA A 210 1.43 20.40 4.43
N ARG A 211 0.22 19.98 4.05
CA ARG A 211 -0.91 20.89 3.81
C ARG A 211 -1.39 21.64 5.05
N ASP A 212 -1.15 21.07 6.23
CA ASP A 212 -1.67 21.53 7.51
C ASP A 212 -0.77 21.07 8.68
N HIS A 213 -1.26 21.17 9.91
CA HIS A 213 -0.56 20.80 11.15
C HIS A 213 -0.72 19.33 11.56
N TYR A 214 -1.25 18.47 10.69
CA TYR A 214 -1.47 17.05 10.97
C TYR A 214 -0.48 16.16 10.22
N VAL A 215 -0.22 14.99 10.81
CA VAL A 215 0.31 13.83 10.11
C VAL A 215 -0.82 12.87 9.83
N TYR A 216 -0.83 12.29 8.63
CA TYR A 216 -1.82 11.32 8.19
C TYR A 216 -1.19 9.93 8.04
N ALA A 217 -1.95 8.89 8.40
CA ALA A 217 -1.57 7.48 8.21
C ALA A 217 -2.74 6.68 7.62
N TYR A 218 -2.45 5.92 6.57
CA TYR A 218 -3.39 4.98 5.95
C TYR A 218 -3.06 3.57 6.40
N SER A 219 -4.08 2.71 6.51
CA SER A 219 -3.87 1.28 6.67
C SER A 219 -5.03 0.49 6.07
N GLN A 220 -4.81 -0.80 5.86
CA GLN A 220 -5.90 -1.73 5.58
C GLN A 220 -6.83 -1.75 6.79
N ASP A 221 -8.13 -1.94 6.56
CA ASP A 221 -9.08 -2.01 7.65
C ASP A 221 -9.09 -3.36 8.38
N GLY A 222 -7.94 -3.73 8.96
CA GLY A 222 -7.80 -4.91 9.76
C GLY A 222 -6.45 -4.98 10.47
N PRO A 223 -6.29 -5.94 11.40
CA PRO A 223 -5.12 -6.01 12.28
C PRO A 223 -3.92 -6.72 11.62
N SER A 224 -4.06 -7.27 10.42
CA SER A 224 -3.02 -8.06 9.74
C SER A 224 -2.42 -7.34 8.54
N ALA A 225 -1.13 -7.58 8.30
CA ALA A 225 -0.44 -7.13 7.08
C ALA A 225 -0.47 -8.17 5.94
N TYR A 226 -1.12 -9.32 6.19
CA TYR A 226 -1.03 -10.53 5.37
C TYR A 226 -2.37 -10.96 4.78
N GLU A 227 -3.43 -10.21 5.07
CA GLU A 227 -4.77 -10.43 4.56
C GLU A 227 -5.15 -9.30 3.61
N SER A 228 -6.09 -9.57 2.71
CA SER A 228 -6.73 -8.53 1.93
C SER A 228 -8.04 -8.12 2.61
N TYR A 229 -8.25 -6.80 2.71
CA TYR A 229 -9.45 -6.23 3.33
C TYR A 229 -10.30 -5.50 2.29
N ASP A 230 -11.52 -5.11 2.68
CA ASP A 230 -12.43 -4.38 1.79
C ASP A 230 -12.11 -2.89 1.66
N HIS A 231 -11.43 -2.34 2.67
CA HIS A 231 -11.25 -0.91 2.83
C HIS A 231 -9.83 -0.54 3.25
N LEU A 232 -9.43 0.69 2.91
CA LEU A 232 -8.43 1.43 3.66
C LEU A 232 -9.13 2.39 4.63
N VAL A 233 -8.48 2.61 5.76
CA VAL A 233 -8.85 3.57 6.80
C VAL A 233 -7.76 4.65 6.92
N LEU A 234 -8.16 5.83 7.40
CA LEU A 234 -7.29 6.99 7.57
C LEU A 234 -7.32 7.45 9.03
N ALA A 235 -6.15 7.70 9.59
CA ALA A 235 -5.98 8.36 10.87
C ALA A 235 -5.11 9.61 10.72
N ARG A 236 -5.24 10.53 11.68
CA ARG A 236 -4.35 11.69 11.78
C ARG A 236 -4.03 12.03 13.22
N ALA A 237 -2.92 12.70 13.45
CA ALA A 237 -2.58 13.33 14.72
C ALA A 237 -1.85 14.65 14.50
N PRO A 238 -1.96 15.64 15.41
CA PRO A 238 -1.16 16.85 15.35
C PRO A 238 0.34 16.52 15.35
N LYS A 239 1.14 17.19 14.51
CA LYS A 239 2.59 16.93 14.35
C LYS A 239 3.36 16.88 15.68
N HIS A 240 2.99 17.72 16.64
CA HIS A 240 3.65 17.81 17.95
C HIS A 240 3.15 16.78 18.98
N ARG A 241 2.12 15.98 18.66
CA ARG A 241 1.50 14.99 19.57
C ARG A 241 1.48 13.57 19.03
N LEU A 242 2.29 13.26 18.02
CA LEU A 242 2.31 11.93 17.38
C LEU A 242 2.55 10.79 18.38
N ARG A 243 3.34 11.04 19.42
CA ARG A 243 3.72 10.07 20.46
C ARG A 243 2.57 9.70 21.40
N GLU A 244 1.47 10.46 21.37
CA GLU A 244 0.35 10.32 22.30
C GLU A 244 -0.81 9.57 21.63
N ARG A 245 -1.12 8.34 22.05
CA ARG A 245 -2.23 7.54 21.49
C ARG A 245 -3.55 8.32 21.44
N ALA A 246 -3.86 9.09 22.49
CA ALA A 246 -5.11 9.83 22.63
C ALA A 246 -5.23 11.07 21.71
N ALA A 247 -4.14 11.49 21.06
CA ALA A 247 -4.14 12.60 20.10
C ALA A 247 -4.50 12.15 18.68
N TRP A 248 -4.53 10.83 18.42
CA TRP A 248 -4.90 10.27 17.13
C TRP A 248 -6.42 10.26 16.95
N GLU A 249 -6.86 10.77 15.81
CA GLU A 249 -8.24 10.81 15.35
C GLU A 249 -8.39 9.94 14.09
N PHE A 250 -9.57 9.36 13.89
CA PHE A 250 -9.88 8.45 12.79
C PHE A 250 -10.95 9.05 11.90
N PHE A 251 -10.76 8.91 10.59
CA PHE A 251 -11.73 9.35 9.60
C PHE A 251 -12.99 8.49 9.71
N VAL A 252 -14.16 9.12 9.74
CA VAL A 252 -15.46 8.43 9.76
C VAL A 252 -16.09 8.46 8.38
N ARG A 253 -16.23 9.66 7.81
CA ARG A 253 -16.90 9.91 6.53
C ARG A 253 -16.71 11.38 6.13
N LEU A 254 -17.21 11.73 4.95
CA LEU A 254 -17.47 13.12 4.59
C LEU A 254 -18.85 13.55 5.09
N ASP A 255 -18.98 14.81 5.50
CA ASP A 255 -20.28 15.44 5.75
C ASP A 255 -20.94 15.91 4.43
N GLY A 256 -22.15 16.48 4.52
CA GLY A 256 -22.88 16.98 3.35
C GLY A 256 -22.20 18.15 2.62
N ALA A 257 -21.15 18.75 3.22
CA ALA A 257 -20.33 19.79 2.64
C ALA A 257 -18.96 19.27 2.19
N HIS A 258 -18.79 17.94 2.05
CA HIS A 258 -17.55 17.27 1.68
C HIS A 258 -16.36 17.52 2.64
N ARG A 259 -16.63 17.84 3.90
CA ARG A 259 -15.60 17.98 4.94
C ARG A 259 -15.42 16.67 5.70
N PRO A 260 -14.19 16.30 6.07
CA PRO A 260 -13.96 15.06 6.81
C PRO A 260 -14.46 15.16 8.24
N VAL A 261 -15.24 14.17 8.65
CA VAL A 261 -15.66 13.93 10.04
C VAL A 261 -14.64 13.01 10.70
N TRP A 262 -14.17 13.42 11.88
CA TRP A 262 -13.17 12.69 12.64
C TRP A 262 -13.72 12.30 14.02
N THR A 263 -13.28 11.15 14.51
CA THR A 263 -13.62 10.63 15.84
C THR A 263 -12.33 10.27 16.59
N LYS A 264 -12.38 10.22 17.92
CA LYS A 264 -11.30 9.67 18.75
C LYS A 264 -11.45 8.17 18.98
N ASP A 265 -12.65 7.62 18.74
CA ASP A 265 -12.92 6.20 18.87
C ASP A 265 -12.57 5.47 17.57
N ILE A 266 -11.59 4.57 17.65
CA ILE A 266 -11.15 3.77 16.50
C ILE A 266 -12.26 2.83 15.99
N ALA A 267 -13.22 2.44 16.83
CA ALA A 267 -14.33 1.57 16.44
C ALA A 267 -15.31 2.26 15.48
N GLU A 268 -15.38 3.59 15.52
CA GLU A 268 -16.26 4.41 14.68
C GLU A 268 -15.62 4.81 13.33
N ARG A 269 -14.36 4.40 13.08
CA ARG A 269 -13.68 4.68 11.81
C ARG A 269 -14.50 4.17 10.63
N GLY A 270 -14.47 4.91 9.53
CA GLY A 270 -15.07 4.49 8.27
C GLY A 270 -14.06 4.42 7.13
N PRO A 271 -14.48 3.91 5.97
CA PRO A 271 -13.59 3.72 4.83
C PRO A 271 -13.19 5.05 4.21
N VAL A 272 -11.90 5.30 4.05
CA VAL A 272 -11.38 6.41 3.22
C VAL A 272 -11.25 5.98 1.76
N PHE A 273 -11.13 4.67 1.53
CA PHE A 273 -11.01 4.05 0.22
C PHE A 273 -11.63 2.66 0.30
N THR A 274 -12.41 2.26 -0.71
CA THR A 274 -13.00 0.92 -0.84
C THR A 274 -12.49 0.22 -2.08
N PHE A 275 -11.96 -0.99 -1.91
CA PHE A 275 -11.75 -1.96 -2.97
C PHE A 275 -11.90 -3.34 -2.35
N ARG A 276 -13.11 -3.90 -2.51
CA ARG A 276 -13.52 -5.12 -1.79
C ARG A 276 -12.52 -6.25 -1.99
N LYS A 277 -12.07 -6.86 -0.91
CA LYS A 277 -11.08 -7.95 -0.83
C LYS A 277 -9.74 -7.70 -1.52
N ASN A 278 -9.43 -6.46 -1.84
CA ASN A 278 -8.25 -6.10 -2.60
C ASN A 278 -7.37 -5.07 -1.85
N CYS A 279 -7.72 -4.64 -0.64
CA CYS A 279 -6.87 -3.72 0.12
C CYS A 279 -5.78 -4.48 0.89
N GLN A 280 -4.57 -4.59 0.32
CA GLN A 280 -3.36 -5.05 1.03
C GLN A 280 -2.45 -3.86 1.41
N ARG A 281 -1.16 -4.12 1.66
CA ARG A 281 -0.13 -3.12 2.02
C ARG A 281 -0.19 -1.88 1.11
N VAL A 282 -0.23 -0.71 1.74
CA VAL A 282 -0.40 0.60 1.12
C VAL A 282 0.83 1.49 1.35
N ASP A 283 1.04 2.45 0.45
CA ASP A 283 1.95 3.58 0.63
C ASP A 283 1.30 4.87 0.11
N ALA A 284 1.75 6.02 0.62
CA ALA A 284 1.13 7.31 0.31
C ALA A 284 2.14 8.46 0.24
N VAL A 285 2.02 9.31 -0.78
CA VAL A 285 2.87 10.49 -0.95
C VAL A 285 2.09 11.66 -1.56
N TYR A 286 2.44 12.88 -1.18
CA TYR A 286 1.98 14.08 -1.89
C TYR A 286 2.95 14.41 -3.04
N ASN A 287 2.42 14.43 -4.26
CA ASN A 287 3.11 14.90 -5.45
C ASN A 287 2.81 16.39 -5.66
N ALA A 288 3.74 17.24 -5.22
CA ALA A 288 3.58 18.70 -5.26
C ALA A 288 3.48 19.27 -6.68
N GLY A 289 4.18 18.69 -7.65
CA GLY A 289 4.15 19.14 -9.05
C GLY A 289 2.80 18.90 -9.74
N LEU A 290 2.06 17.87 -9.30
CA LEU A 290 0.69 17.61 -9.75
C LEU A 290 -0.38 18.21 -8.82
N LYS A 291 -0.01 18.59 -7.59
CA LYS A 291 -0.93 18.93 -6.50
C LYS A 291 -1.91 17.79 -6.20
N ARG A 292 -1.40 16.56 -6.18
CA ARG A 292 -2.19 15.35 -5.94
C ARG A 292 -1.59 14.50 -4.84
N TYR A 293 -2.45 13.90 -4.04
CA TYR A 293 -2.11 12.81 -3.13
C TYR A 293 -2.12 11.52 -3.93
N LEU A 294 -1.06 10.73 -3.83
CA LEU A 294 -0.95 9.44 -4.50
C LEU A 294 -0.99 8.30 -3.48
N LEU A 295 -1.77 7.27 -3.77
CA LEU A 295 -1.78 5.99 -3.04
C LEU A 295 -1.29 4.88 -3.95
N ALA A 296 -0.33 4.09 -3.47
CA ALA A 296 0.02 2.80 -4.06
C ALA A 296 -0.57 1.67 -3.21
N LEU A 297 -1.40 0.81 -3.82
CA LEU A 297 -2.10 -0.28 -3.12
C LEU A 297 -1.86 -1.61 -3.83
N GLY A 298 -1.37 -2.63 -3.12
CA GLY A 298 -1.27 -4.01 -3.62
C GLY A 298 -2.55 -4.82 -3.42
N TYR A 299 -2.79 -5.82 -4.28
CA TYR A 299 -4.06 -6.59 -4.31
C TYR A 299 -3.93 -8.09 -4.06
N ASN A 300 -2.86 -8.73 -4.56
CA ASN A 300 -2.84 -10.20 -4.70
C ASN A 300 -1.47 -10.88 -4.52
N HIS A 301 -0.40 -10.15 -4.17
CA HIS A 301 0.99 -10.67 -4.13
C HIS A 301 1.55 -11.32 -5.42
N HIS A 302 0.78 -11.38 -6.50
CA HIS A 302 1.19 -11.91 -7.81
C HIS A 302 1.65 -10.81 -8.78
N GLY A 303 1.88 -9.59 -8.28
CA GLY A 303 2.20 -8.41 -9.10
C GLY A 303 1.00 -7.52 -9.43
N GLY A 304 -0.15 -7.75 -8.80
CA GLY A 304 -1.32 -6.88 -8.90
C GLY A 304 -1.26 -5.73 -7.90
N TRP A 305 -1.43 -4.51 -8.42
CA TRP A 305 -1.44 -3.26 -7.66
C TRP A 305 -1.99 -2.10 -8.51
N GLY A 306 -2.20 -0.96 -7.87
CA GLY A 306 -2.58 0.26 -8.56
C GLY A 306 -2.08 1.53 -7.89
N LEU A 307 -2.08 2.59 -8.69
CA LEU A 307 -1.80 3.96 -8.30
C LEU A 307 -3.10 4.76 -8.38
N PHE A 308 -3.48 5.36 -7.27
CA PHE A 308 -4.67 6.20 -7.17
C PHE A 308 -4.27 7.62 -6.80
N ASP A 309 -5.07 8.59 -7.21
CA ASP A 309 -4.81 9.98 -6.90
C ASP A 309 -6.05 10.72 -6.37
N ALA A 310 -5.82 11.76 -5.58
CA ALA A 310 -6.89 12.59 -5.00
C ALA A 310 -6.45 14.05 -4.82
N PRO A 311 -7.41 15.00 -4.76
CA PRO A 311 -7.13 16.40 -4.43
C PRO A 311 -6.94 16.62 -2.93
N GLU A 312 -7.39 15.68 -2.10
CA GLU A 312 -7.34 15.73 -0.64
C GLU A 312 -6.90 14.37 -0.07
N PRO A 313 -6.33 14.30 1.15
CA PRO A 313 -5.94 13.03 1.78
C PRO A 313 -7.12 12.04 1.98
N TRP A 314 -8.35 12.52 1.92
CA TRP A 314 -9.56 11.70 2.08
C TRP A 314 -10.34 11.52 0.77
N GLY A 315 -9.73 11.77 -0.39
CA GLY A 315 -10.39 11.65 -1.69
C GLY A 315 -11.07 12.93 -2.17
N PRO A 316 -11.98 12.89 -3.17
CA PRO A 316 -12.38 11.70 -3.89
C PRO A 316 -11.19 11.07 -4.62
N TRP A 317 -11.06 9.75 -4.51
CA TRP A 317 -10.03 8.99 -5.19
C TRP A 317 -10.39 8.75 -6.64
N THR A 318 -9.38 8.77 -7.50
CA THR A 318 -9.45 8.38 -8.91
C THR A 318 -8.32 7.41 -9.24
N THR A 319 -8.50 6.64 -10.31
CA THR A 319 -7.53 5.62 -10.75
C THR A 319 -6.57 6.22 -11.76
N ALA A 320 -5.29 6.30 -11.41
CA ALA A 320 -4.22 6.67 -12.35
C ALA A 320 -3.62 5.43 -13.05
N PHE A 321 -3.52 4.32 -12.33
CA PHE A 321 -3.02 3.05 -12.85
C PHE A 321 -3.65 1.88 -12.09
N HIS A 322 -3.97 0.81 -12.80
CA HIS A 322 -4.47 -0.43 -12.22
C HIS A 322 -3.97 -1.62 -13.05
N THR A 323 -3.47 -2.64 -12.37
CA THR A 323 -3.15 -3.92 -13.00
C THR A 323 -3.23 -5.06 -12.00
N VAL A 324 -3.50 -6.25 -12.52
CA VAL A 324 -3.46 -7.49 -11.74
C VAL A 324 -2.16 -8.25 -11.93
N HIS A 325 -1.36 -7.83 -12.91
CA HIS A 325 -0.01 -8.29 -13.18
C HIS A 325 0.73 -7.26 -14.04
N TRP A 326 1.64 -6.50 -13.45
CA TRP A 326 2.41 -5.44 -14.12
C TRP A 326 3.63 -5.94 -14.93
N GLY A 327 3.68 -7.24 -15.23
CA GLY A 327 4.78 -7.88 -15.96
C GLY A 327 5.81 -8.54 -15.05
N LEU A 328 5.83 -8.19 -13.75
CA LEU A 328 6.73 -8.80 -12.77
C LEU A 328 5.91 -9.66 -11.79
N GLY A 329 6.21 -10.95 -11.75
CA GLY A 329 5.55 -11.90 -10.84
C GLY A 329 6.06 -11.77 -9.39
N GLY A 330 5.18 -11.99 -8.43
CA GLY A 330 5.57 -12.14 -7.02
C GLY A 330 6.07 -10.86 -6.33
N THR A 331 5.81 -9.68 -6.90
CA THR A 331 6.23 -8.39 -6.34
C THR A 331 5.22 -7.84 -5.35
N HIS A 332 5.70 -7.04 -4.40
CA HIS A 332 4.91 -6.43 -3.35
C HIS A 332 5.64 -5.24 -2.69
N GLY A 333 4.95 -4.51 -1.82
CA GLY A 333 5.55 -3.41 -1.05
C GLY A 333 5.94 -2.23 -1.94
N TYR A 334 5.02 -1.77 -2.77
CA TYR A 334 5.16 -0.60 -3.66
C TYR A 334 5.27 0.69 -2.85
N ARG A 335 6.36 1.43 -3.00
CA ARG A 335 6.71 2.63 -2.23
C ARG A 335 7.04 3.81 -3.13
N LEU A 336 6.61 4.99 -2.70
CA LEU A 336 6.69 6.24 -3.47
C LEU A 336 7.64 7.23 -2.76
N PRO A 337 8.97 7.11 -2.94
CA PRO A 337 9.96 8.00 -2.31
C PRO A 337 9.77 9.46 -2.72
N SER A 338 9.36 10.31 -1.78
CA SER A 338 9.07 11.72 -2.05
C SER A 338 10.26 12.53 -2.59
N LYS A 339 11.50 12.14 -2.24
CA LYS A 339 12.73 12.76 -2.78
C LYS A 339 12.89 12.54 -4.28
N TRP A 340 12.37 11.43 -4.80
CA TRP A 340 12.55 11.03 -6.19
C TRP A 340 11.31 11.32 -7.04
N ILE A 341 10.59 12.37 -6.67
CA ILE A 341 9.54 13.00 -7.49
C ILE A 341 10.17 14.22 -8.16
N SER A 342 10.14 14.26 -9.49
CA SER A 342 10.57 15.43 -10.25
C SER A 342 9.76 16.68 -9.90
N ALA A 343 10.34 17.86 -10.13
CA ALA A 343 9.72 19.14 -9.73
C ALA A 343 8.33 19.37 -10.37
N ASP A 344 8.13 18.93 -11.62
CA ASP A 344 6.84 19.02 -12.32
C ASP A 344 5.87 17.88 -11.97
N GLY A 345 6.31 16.92 -11.15
CA GLY A 345 5.57 15.76 -10.70
C GLY A 345 5.39 14.66 -11.74
N ALA A 346 5.93 14.81 -12.96
CA ALA A 346 5.64 13.92 -14.08
C ALA A 346 6.58 12.70 -14.16
N THR A 347 7.79 12.79 -13.61
CA THR A 347 8.71 11.64 -13.45
C THR A 347 8.82 11.25 -11.98
N MET A 348 8.71 9.95 -11.72
CA MET A 348 8.81 9.36 -10.38
C MET A 348 9.60 8.05 -10.43
N TYR A 349 10.02 7.59 -9.24
CA TYR A 349 10.64 6.28 -9.06
C TYR A 349 9.82 5.46 -8.08
N LEU A 350 9.58 4.20 -8.43
CA LEU A 350 8.92 3.22 -7.59
C LEU A 350 9.99 2.37 -6.91
N ILE A 351 9.90 2.27 -5.58
CA ILE A 351 10.63 1.26 -4.82
C ILE A 351 9.68 0.08 -4.60
N PHE A 352 10.15 -1.15 -4.80
CA PHE A 352 9.37 -2.34 -4.47
C PHE A 352 10.31 -3.51 -4.10
N SER A 353 9.71 -4.60 -3.66
CA SER A 353 10.39 -5.88 -3.44
C SER A 353 9.51 -7.03 -3.94
N GLY A 354 9.91 -8.26 -3.69
CA GLY A 354 9.27 -9.43 -4.26
C GLY A 354 9.86 -10.73 -3.70
N VAL A 355 9.39 -11.84 -4.23
CA VAL A 355 10.17 -13.08 -4.17
C VAL A 355 11.33 -13.00 -5.17
N ARG A 356 12.31 -13.91 -5.07
CA ARG A 356 13.41 -13.97 -6.05
C ARG A 356 12.86 -14.00 -7.49
N PRO A 357 13.40 -13.18 -8.41
CA PRO A 357 14.66 -12.42 -8.30
C PRO A 357 14.50 -10.97 -7.79
N TYR A 358 13.32 -10.61 -7.26
CA TYR A 358 12.94 -9.27 -6.79
C TYR A 358 12.97 -9.12 -5.26
N ASP A 359 13.46 -10.13 -4.54
CA ASP A 359 13.76 -10.07 -3.09
C ASP A 359 14.99 -9.17 -2.85
N ALA A 360 14.78 -7.87 -3.04
CA ALA A 360 15.80 -6.82 -3.07
C ALA A 360 15.16 -5.44 -2.88
N PHE A 361 16.01 -4.41 -2.72
CA PHE A 361 15.66 -3.01 -2.96
C PHE A 361 15.61 -2.77 -4.48
N CYS A 362 14.41 -2.91 -5.07
CA CYS A 362 14.21 -2.71 -6.49
C CYS A 362 13.77 -1.26 -6.76
N VAL A 363 14.42 -0.58 -7.69
CA VAL A 363 14.06 0.78 -8.13
C VAL A 363 13.70 0.75 -9.61
N ARG A 364 12.51 1.27 -9.96
CA ARG A 364 12.04 1.38 -11.33
C ARG A 364 11.45 2.76 -11.59
N ARG A 365 11.94 3.44 -12.62
CA ARG A 365 11.40 4.73 -13.06
C ARG A 365 10.04 4.55 -13.73
N PHE A 366 9.17 5.54 -13.56
CA PHE A 366 7.96 5.68 -14.33
C PHE A 366 7.61 7.15 -14.58
N THR A 367 6.76 7.38 -15.58
CA THR A 367 6.28 8.71 -15.96
C THR A 367 4.76 8.78 -15.93
N LEU A 368 4.25 9.99 -15.68
CA LEU A 368 2.85 10.35 -15.57
C LEU A 368 2.52 11.36 -16.68
N GLU A 369 1.62 10.97 -17.58
CA GLU A 369 1.09 11.86 -18.63
C GLU A 369 -0.14 12.61 -18.08
N LYS A 370 -0.18 13.94 -18.27
CA LYS A 370 -1.23 14.83 -17.73
C LYS A 370 -2.42 15.01 -18.66
#